data_AF-A0A948HHB2-F1
#
_entry.id   AF-A0A948HHB2-F1
#
_cell.length_a   1.000
_cell.length_b   1.000
_cell.length_c   1.000
_cell.angle_alpha   90.00
_cell.angle_beta   90.00
_cell.angle_gamma   90.00
#
_symmetry.space_group_name_H-M   'P 1'
#
loop_
_entity.id
_entity.type
_entity.pdbx_description
1 polymer ?
#
loop_
_entity_poly.entity_id
_entity_poly.type
_entity_poly.pdbx_seq_one_letter_code
_entity_poly.pdbx_strand_id
1 'polypeptide(L)'
;MKRAFGNLTGLLLFFSLFFSGCATTAQRRSGMPASVNNYLSLDEFCKKYNFEYSFDTLDDVISLNSPDKEMKLLLNSTVVLYNGSAVFLKVEPLYYNGRILLPPQLVELVSRGPLASFKPTFNFKTIVIDPGHGGKDPGAISCNGLQEKKINLIVAGYLKEDLERQGFKVIMTRTSDSYLTLAQRTNIAKKYHADLFVSIHANSNRSSSVQGCEIYYLSPSRLNSLERALKLAKSESFRSKKLDSDTETILWDLLIARNHALSSEISNMLYFTFKNLGFSVKPPKQAPFYVLRFAYVPAVLVEMGYLSNSYEEKALRKKYYQKQVAQAIALGIVSLNKHYAELPKK
;
A
#
# COMPACT_ATOMS: atom_id res chain seq x y z
N MET A 1 22.55 -53.31 48.71
CA MET A 1 23.95 -53.69 48.45
C MET A 1 24.17 -53.77 46.94
N LYS A 2 25.27 -53.15 46.48
CA LYS A 2 26.01 -53.33 45.20
C LYS A 2 25.39 -52.86 43.87
N ARG A 3 26.12 -51.88 43.30
CA ARG A 3 26.15 -51.36 41.92
C ARG A 3 26.64 -52.42 40.92
N ALA A 4 26.33 -52.26 39.63
CA ALA A 4 27.31 -52.32 38.55
C ALA A 4 26.82 -51.60 37.27
N PHE A 5 27.77 -50.96 36.60
CA PHE A 5 27.68 -50.12 35.39
C PHE A 5 27.52 -50.92 34.09
N GLY A 6 27.03 -50.27 33.03
CA GLY A 6 27.23 -50.69 31.64
C GLY A 6 26.74 -49.63 30.64
N ASN A 7 27.66 -48.79 30.14
CA ASN A 7 27.44 -47.93 28.97
C ASN A 7 27.52 -48.75 27.68
N LEU A 8 26.63 -48.52 26.72
CA LEU A 8 26.90 -48.85 25.32
C LEU A 8 26.31 -47.78 24.38
N THR A 9 27.22 -47.17 23.63
CA THR A 9 27.04 -46.26 22.51
C THR A 9 26.56 -47.03 21.26
N GLY A 10 25.70 -46.43 20.43
CA GLY A 10 25.19 -47.09 19.23
C GLY A 10 24.35 -46.21 18.30
N LEU A 11 25.04 -45.29 17.62
CA LEU A 11 24.86 -44.83 16.22
C LEU A 11 23.46 -44.92 15.57
N LEU A 12 22.80 -43.76 15.38
CA LEU A 12 21.68 -43.59 14.46
C LEU A 12 22.18 -43.08 13.10
N LEU A 13 22.11 -43.94 12.09
CA LEU A 13 22.27 -43.64 10.67
C LEU A 13 21.05 -42.84 10.17
N PHE A 14 21.27 -41.60 9.70
CA PHE A 14 20.31 -40.90 8.85
C PHE A 14 20.88 -40.69 7.46
N PHE A 15 20.09 -41.12 6.47
CA PHE A 15 20.35 -41.10 5.05
C PHE A 15 20.70 -39.69 4.53
N SER A 16 21.80 -39.61 3.79
CA SER A 16 22.11 -38.52 2.88
C SER A 16 21.46 -38.78 1.53
N LEU A 17 20.63 -37.85 1.07
CA LEU A 17 20.19 -37.75 -0.32
C LEU A 17 20.63 -36.39 -0.85
N PHE A 18 21.63 -36.42 -1.72
CA PHE A 18 22.06 -35.31 -2.54
C PHE A 18 20.98 -35.00 -3.59
N PHE A 19 20.57 -33.74 -3.67
CA PHE A 19 20.17 -33.13 -4.94
C PHE A 19 20.93 -31.82 -5.10
N SER A 20 21.86 -31.85 -6.05
CA SER A 20 22.46 -30.69 -6.69
C SER A 20 21.38 -29.81 -7.34
N GLY A 21 21.35 -28.51 -7.02
CA GLY A 21 20.52 -27.52 -7.69
C GLY A 21 21.29 -26.20 -7.82
N CYS A 22 21.63 -25.86 -9.05
CA CYS A 22 22.49 -24.73 -9.44
C CYS A 22 22.02 -23.37 -8.90
N ALA A 23 22.99 -22.58 -8.44
CA ALA A 23 22.84 -21.13 -8.35
C ALA A 23 22.48 -20.56 -9.74
N THR A 24 21.30 -19.95 -9.87
CA THR A 24 20.94 -19.22 -11.07
C THR A 24 21.33 -17.76 -10.87
N THR A 25 22.43 -17.33 -11.48
CA THR A 25 22.81 -15.92 -11.56
C THR A 25 21.83 -15.15 -12.43
N ALA A 26 21.32 -14.03 -11.92
CA ALA A 26 20.49 -13.12 -12.69
C ALA A 26 21.26 -12.58 -13.93
N GLN A 27 20.64 -12.71 -15.09
CA GLN A 27 21.17 -12.32 -16.39
C GLN A 27 21.38 -10.80 -16.48
N ARG A 28 22.60 -10.38 -16.85
CA ARG A 28 22.97 -8.99 -17.14
C ARG A 28 22.08 -8.41 -18.25
N ARG A 29 21.36 -7.32 -17.96
CA ARG A 29 20.91 -6.37 -18.98
C ARG A 29 21.88 -5.19 -18.98
N SER A 30 22.53 -4.97 -20.12
CA SER A 30 23.49 -3.90 -20.36
C SER A 30 22.80 -2.65 -20.90
N GLY A 31 22.92 -1.53 -20.17
CA GLY A 31 22.57 -0.17 -20.63
C GLY A 31 21.86 0.65 -19.55
N MET A 32 22.56 1.60 -18.90
CA MET A 32 21.93 2.56 -17.96
C MET A 32 20.81 3.33 -18.68
N PRO A 33 19.57 3.38 -18.14
CA PRO A 33 18.56 4.30 -18.63
C PRO A 33 19.07 5.74 -18.50
N ALA A 34 18.78 6.60 -19.49
CA ALA A 34 19.22 8.01 -19.50
C ALA A 34 18.77 8.82 -18.25
N SER A 35 17.79 8.32 -17.48
CA SER A 35 17.30 8.90 -16.23
C SER A 35 18.25 8.76 -15.03
N VAL A 36 19.35 8.01 -15.16
CA VAL A 36 20.25 7.65 -14.04
C VAL A 36 21.55 8.48 -14.02
N ASN A 37 21.82 9.32 -15.03
CA ASN A 37 23.10 10.05 -15.16
C ASN A 37 23.46 10.99 -13.99
N ASN A 38 22.49 11.37 -13.15
CA ASN A 38 22.72 12.27 -12.01
C ASN A 38 22.67 11.56 -10.65
N TYR A 39 22.46 10.24 -10.62
CA TYR A 39 22.46 9.47 -9.39
C TYR A 39 23.88 9.29 -8.87
N LEU A 40 24.06 9.29 -7.56
CA LEU A 40 25.29 8.86 -6.92
C LEU A 40 25.14 7.41 -6.50
N SER A 41 26.19 6.60 -6.61
CA SER A 41 26.18 5.32 -5.90
C SER A 41 26.12 5.57 -4.39
N LEU A 42 25.56 4.61 -3.66
CA LEU A 42 25.50 4.65 -2.19
C LEU A 42 26.87 4.91 -1.58
N ASP A 43 27.91 4.21 -2.06
CA ASP A 43 29.30 4.37 -1.61
C ASP A 43 29.84 5.78 -1.83
N GLU A 44 29.61 6.34 -3.02
CA GLU A 44 30.05 7.71 -3.35
C GLU A 44 29.33 8.76 -2.51
N PHE A 45 28.02 8.58 -2.30
CA PHE A 45 27.23 9.46 -1.45
C PHE A 45 27.75 9.44 -0.01
N CYS A 46 27.92 8.24 0.55
CA CYS A 46 28.40 8.03 1.91
C CYS A 46 29.78 8.64 2.13
N LYS A 47 30.71 8.38 1.21
CA LYS A 47 32.05 8.96 1.26
C LYS A 47 32.04 10.48 1.17
N LYS A 48 31.19 11.05 0.31
CA LYS A 48 31.14 12.50 0.06
C LYS A 48 30.51 13.27 1.21
N TYR A 49 29.50 12.70 1.87
CA TYR A 49 28.73 13.38 2.91
C TYR A 49 28.99 12.86 4.32
N ASN A 50 30.01 12.01 4.48
CA ASN A 50 30.43 11.42 5.75
C ASN A 50 29.30 10.64 6.44
N PHE A 51 28.61 9.80 5.68
CA PHE A 51 27.65 8.82 6.21
C PHE A 51 28.28 7.43 6.24
N GLU A 52 28.08 6.73 7.34
CA GLU A 52 28.12 5.28 7.34
C GLU A 52 26.78 4.74 6.86
N TYR A 53 26.78 3.55 6.25
CA TYR A 53 25.54 2.93 5.80
C TYR A 53 25.42 1.47 6.20
N SER A 54 24.18 1.03 6.34
CA SER A 54 23.80 -0.38 6.30
C SER A 54 22.67 -0.56 5.28
N PHE A 55 22.69 -1.70 4.61
CA PHE A 55 21.63 -2.09 3.68
C PHE A 55 21.04 -3.42 4.12
N ASP A 56 19.76 -3.41 4.47
CA ASP A 56 19.00 -4.62 4.73
C ASP A 56 18.41 -5.13 3.41
N THR A 57 18.94 -6.26 2.94
CA THR A 57 18.53 -6.87 1.67
C THR A 57 17.19 -7.59 1.73
N LEU A 58 16.66 -7.89 2.92
CA LEU A 58 15.35 -8.54 3.08
C LEU A 58 14.23 -7.51 3.03
N ASP A 59 14.46 -6.37 3.69
CA ASP A 59 13.48 -5.30 3.84
C ASP A 59 13.68 -4.14 2.85
N ASP A 60 14.73 -4.23 2.02
CA ASP A 60 15.09 -3.22 1.02
C ASP A 60 15.35 -1.83 1.65
N VAL A 61 15.78 -1.79 2.91
CA VAL A 61 16.01 -0.56 3.69
C VAL A 61 17.49 -0.18 3.71
N ILE A 62 17.78 1.07 3.36
CA ILE A 62 19.11 1.67 3.46
C ILE A 62 19.10 2.64 4.64
N SER A 63 19.91 2.36 5.64
CA SER A 63 20.14 3.29 6.76
C SER A 63 21.45 4.03 6.52
N LEU A 64 21.43 5.35 6.67
CA LEU A 64 22.57 6.24 6.51
C LEU A 64 22.72 7.04 7.81
N ASN A 65 23.88 6.97 8.46
CA ASN A 65 24.13 7.69 9.71
C ASN A 65 25.41 8.53 9.64
N SER A 66 25.33 9.79 10.08
CA SER A 66 26.45 10.66 10.41
C SER A 66 26.28 11.15 11.86
N PRO A 67 27.27 11.86 12.46
CA PRO A 67 27.17 12.34 13.83
C PRO A 67 25.92 13.20 14.13
N ASP A 68 25.43 13.94 13.14
CA ASP A 68 24.36 14.93 13.23
C ASP A 68 23.15 14.64 12.33
N LYS A 69 23.22 13.60 11.49
CA LYS A 69 22.18 13.26 10.52
C LYS A 69 21.90 11.76 10.49
N GLU A 70 20.62 11.42 10.50
CA GLU A 70 20.12 10.07 10.26
C GLU A 70 19.20 10.12 9.03
N MET A 71 19.42 9.21 8.07
CA MET A 71 18.47 8.92 7.02
C MET A 71 18.11 7.45 6.96
N LYS A 72 16.82 7.17 6.74
CA LYS A 72 16.36 5.85 6.31
C LYS A 72 15.64 5.97 4.98
N LEU A 73 16.07 5.16 4.03
CA LEU A 73 15.53 5.06 2.69
C LEU A 73 14.94 3.66 2.53
N LEU A 74 13.85 3.55 1.78
CA LEU A 74 13.36 2.27 1.29
C LEU A 74 13.58 2.24 -0.23
N LEU A 75 14.15 1.17 -0.77
CA LEU A 75 14.32 1.05 -2.22
C LEU A 75 12.96 1.10 -2.92
N ASN A 76 12.94 1.73 -4.09
CA ASN A 76 11.71 1.92 -4.88
C ASN A 76 10.59 2.68 -4.13
N SER A 77 10.96 3.48 -3.13
CA SER A 77 10.07 4.38 -2.40
C SER A 77 10.60 5.81 -2.47
N THR A 78 9.69 6.77 -2.65
CA THR A 78 10.01 8.19 -2.57
C THR A 78 10.05 8.72 -1.15
N VAL A 79 9.73 7.91 -0.14
CA VAL A 79 9.72 8.37 1.26
C VAL A 79 11.06 8.11 1.91
N VAL A 80 11.60 9.17 2.52
CA VAL A 80 12.83 9.16 3.29
C VAL A 80 12.53 9.66 4.68
N LEU A 81 13.05 9.01 5.69
CA LEU A 81 13.10 9.59 7.03
C LEU A 81 14.42 10.33 7.14
N TYR A 82 14.39 11.62 7.46
CA TYR A 82 15.56 12.44 7.73
C TYR A 82 15.42 13.06 9.12
N ASN A 83 16.33 12.72 10.03
CA ASN A 83 16.30 13.16 11.43
C ASN A 83 14.91 12.99 12.07
N GLY A 84 14.30 11.82 11.86
CA GLY A 84 12.97 11.48 12.39
C GLY A 84 11.79 12.14 11.68
N SER A 85 12.01 12.96 10.64
CA SER A 85 10.97 13.62 9.84
C SER A 85 10.83 12.96 8.48
N ALA A 86 9.59 12.72 8.03
CA ALA A 86 9.34 12.20 6.69
C ALA A 86 9.57 13.30 5.63
N VAL A 87 10.40 12.98 4.64
CA VAL A 87 10.73 13.79 3.47
C VAL A 87 10.36 12.99 2.22
N PHE A 88 9.69 13.64 1.27
CA PHE A 88 9.25 13.02 0.03
C PHE A 88 10.17 13.43 -1.14
N LEU A 89 10.83 12.45 -1.74
CA LEU A 89 11.66 12.59 -2.94
C LEU A 89 10.78 12.68 -4.19
N LYS A 90 11.31 13.30 -5.25
CA LYS A 90 10.63 13.30 -6.57
C LYS A 90 10.90 11.99 -7.33
N VAL A 91 12.00 11.31 -7.03
CA VAL A 91 12.40 10.02 -7.60
C VAL A 91 12.96 9.11 -6.51
N GLU A 92 12.74 7.80 -6.65
CA GLU A 92 13.15 6.79 -5.67
C GLU A 92 14.64 6.41 -5.78
N PRO A 93 15.26 5.91 -4.69
CA PRO A 93 16.52 5.19 -4.75
C PRO A 93 16.31 3.82 -5.41
N LEU A 94 17.27 3.42 -6.23
CA LEU A 94 17.16 2.28 -7.14
C LEU A 94 18.24 1.25 -6.85
N TYR A 95 17.90 -0.02 -7.06
CA TYR A 95 18.89 -1.09 -7.17
C TYR A 95 19.13 -1.41 -8.65
N TYR A 96 20.34 -1.17 -9.14
CA TYR A 96 20.68 -1.35 -10.55
C TYR A 96 22.09 -1.92 -10.72
N ASN A 97 22.19 -3.03 -11.46
CA ASN A 97 23.47 -3.71 -11.75
C ASN A 97 24.33 -3.99 -10.49
N GLY A 98 23.70 -4.44 -9.41
CA GLY A 98 24.39 -4.77 -8.17
C GLY A 98 24.75 -3.56 -7.29
N ARG A 99 24.33 -2.36 -7.68
CA ARG A 99 24.61 -1.11 -6.94
C ARG A 99 23.32 -0.43 -6.53
N ILE A 100 23.36 0.18 -5.36
CA ILE A 100 22.32 1.10 -4.92
C ILE A 100 22.67 2.48 -5.44
N LEU A 101 21.71 3.09 -6.11
CA LEU A 101 21.82 4.42 -6.70
C LEU A 101 20.87 5.35 -5.95
N LEU A 102 21.44 6.43 -5.42
CA LEU A 102 20.77 7.45 -4.65
C LEU A 102 20.44 8.66 -5.53
N PRO A 103 19.21 9.19 -5.46
CA PRO A 103 18.81 10.31 -6.29
C PRO A 103 19.47 11.63 -5.84
N PRO A 104 19.66 12.59 -6.77
CA PRO A 104 20.25 13.90 -6.48
C PRO A 104 19.57 14.67 -5.34
N GLN A 105 18.26 14.46 -5.11
CA GLN A 105 17.52 15.12 -4.03
C GLN A 105 18.07 14.83 -2.64
N LEU A 106 18.68 13.65 -2.44
CA LEU A 106 19.33 13.33 -1.16
C LEU A 106 20.56 14.20 -0.91
N VAL A 107 21.27 14.59 -1.98
CA VAL A 107 22.42 15.50 -1.87
C VAL A 107 21.96 16.86 -1.35
N GLU A 108 20.87 17.39 -1.90
CA GLU A 108 20.30 18.67 -1.48
C GLU A 108 19.80 18.63 -0.03
N LEU A 109 19.08 17.55 0.32
CA LEU A 109 18.56 17.32 1.67
C LEU A 109 19.65 17.34 2.74
N VAL A 110 20.77 16.66 2.48
CA VAL A 110 21.92 16.59 3.39
C VAL A 110 22.68 17.92 3.45
N SER A 111 22.80 18.63 2.34
CA SER A 111 23.65 19.83 2.24
C SER A 111 22.96 21.09 2.76
N ARG A 112 21.63 21.17 2.68
CA ARG A 112 20.87 22.40 2.98
C ARG A 112 19.82 22.24 4.08
N GLY A 113 19.72 21.06 4.70
CA GLY A 113 18.65 20.74 5.65
C GLY A 113 17.32 20.44 4.93
N PRO A 114 16.22 20.18 5.67
CA PRO A 114 14.94 19.86 5.06
C PRO A 114 14.53 21.01 4.14
N LEU A 115 14.59 20.75 2.82
CA LEU A 115 14.04 21.65 1.83
C LEU A 115 12.58 21.88 2.21
N ALA A 116 12.14 23.15 2.18
CA ALA A 116 10.80 23.61 2.55
C ALA A 116 9.73 22.55 2.25
N SER A 117 8.83 22.32 3.23
CA SER A 117 7.80 21.26 3.23
C SER A 117 7.45 20.75 1.83
N PHE A 118 8.11 19.67 1.43
CA PHE A 118 7.81 19.01 0.18
C PHE A 118 6.43 18.40 0.33
N LYS A 119 5.43 19.06 -0.28
CA LYS A 119 4.11 18.49 -0.44
C LYS A 119 4.30 17.20 -1.22
N PRO A 120 3.77 16.08 -0.73
CA PRO A 120 3.92 14.84 -1.43
C PRO A 120 3.29 14.99 -2.82
N THR A 121 4.11 14.81 -3.86
CA THR A 121 3.64 14.78 -5.23
C THR A 121 3.02 13.42 -5.46
N PHE A 122 1.75 13.26 -5.08
CA PHE A 122 1.02 12.04 -5.37
C PHE A 122 0.53 12.08 -6.81
N ASN A 123 0.98 11.14 -7.63
CA ASN A 123 0.43 10.93 -8.95
C ASN A 123 0.10 9.44 -9.06
N PHE A 124 -1.15 9.09 -8.82
CA PHE A 124 -1.64 7.75 -9.06
C PHE A 124 -1.45 7.42 -10.54
N LYS A 125 -0.66 6.39 -10.85
CA LYS A 125 -0.50 5.87 -12.21
C LYS A 125 -1.14 4.50 -12.33
N THR A 126 -0.94 3.66 -11.34
CA THR A 126 -1.48 2.30 -11.27
C THR A 126 -2.54 2.20 -10.18
N ILE A 127 -3.76 1.85 -10.56
CA ILE A 127 -4.87 1.67 -9.63
C ILE A 127 -5.27 0.20 -9.64
N VAL A 128 -5.34 -0.41 -8.46
CA VAL A 128 -5.97 -1.72 -8.29
C VAL A 128 -7.42 -1.54 -7.88
N ILE A 129 -8.32 -2.14 -8.66
CA ILE A 129 -9.74 -2.25 -8.32
C ILE A 129 -10.01 -3.67 -7.82
N ASP A 130 -10.63 -3.78 -6.66
CA ASP A 130 -10.99 -5.04 -6.04
C ASP A 130 -12.51 -5.21 -6.01
N PRO A 131 -13.12 -5.92 -6.97
CA PRO A 131 -14.51 -6.30 -6.85
C PRO A 131 -14.67 -7.32 -5.72
N GLY A 132 -15.31 -6.91 -4.62
CA GLY A 132 -15.52 -7.74 -3.43
C GLY A 132 -16.21 -9.08 -3.74
N HIS A 133 -16.00 -10.08 -2.88
CA HIS A 133 -16.60 -11.43 -3.00
C HIS A 133 -16.22 -12.15 -4.31
N GLY A 134 -16.97 -13.19 -4.72
CA GLY A 134 -16.76 -13.94 -5.97
C GLY A 134 -16.72 -15.45 -5.77
N GLY A 135 -17.07 -16.20 -6.82
CA GLY A 135 -17.14 -17.65 -6.79
C GLY A 135 -18.07 -18.15 -5.70
N LYS A 136 -17.54 -18.93 -4.75
CA LYS A 136 -18.29 -19.51 -3.63
C LYS A 136 -18.79 -18.50 -2.60
N ASP A 137 -18.26 -17.29 -2.61
CA ASP A 137 -18.68 -16.21 -1.71
C ASP A 137 -19.62 -15.27 -2.48
N PRO A 138 -20.95 -15.32 -2.25
CA PRO A 138 -21.90 -14.45 -2.93
C PRO A 138 -21.89 -13.01 -2.41
N GLY A 139 -21.29 -12.76 -1.23
CA GLY A 139 -21.55 -11.57 -0.44
C GLY A 139 -22.99 -11.51 0.04
N ALA A 140 -23.50 -10.30 0.24
CA ALA A 140 -24.90 -10.10 0.55
C ALA A 140 -25.82 -10.59 -0.60
N ILE A 141 -26.98 -11.13 -0.22
CA ILE A 141 -28.02 -11.56 -1.14
C ILE A 141 -29.29 -10.78 -0.79
N SER A 142 -29.84 -10.04 -1.75
CA SER A 142 -31.12 -9.35 -1.54
C SER A 142 -32.28 -10.33 -1.43
N CYS A 143 -33.41 -9.87 -0.88
CA CYS A 143 -34.65 -10.67 -0.84
C CYS A 143 -35.11 -11.15 -2.23
N ASN A 144 -34.71 -10.47 -3.30
CA ASN A 144 -35.01 -10.79 -4.69
C ASN A 144 -33.86 -11.56 -5.39
N GLY A 145 -32.92 -12.13 -4.62
CA GLY A 145 -31.83 -12.96 -5.12
C GLY A 145 -30.69 -12.21 -5.82
N LEU A 146 -30.60 -10.88 -5.70
CA LEU A 146 -29.45 -10.13 -6.23
C LEU A 146 -28.22 -10.43 -5.37
N GLN A 147 -27.17 -10.93 -6.00
CA GLN A 147 -25.92 -11.26 -5.31
C GLN A 147 -24.93 -10.10 -5.45
N GLU A 148 -24.37 -9.68 -4.31
CA GLU A 148 -23.38 -8.61 -4.22
C GLU A 148 -22.20 -8.81 -5.17
N LYS A 149 -21.62 -10.01 -5.19
CA LYS A 149 -20.47 -10.35 -6.04
C LYS A 149 -20.66 -10.01 -7.52
N LYS A 150 -21.90 -10.09 -8.03
CA LYS A 150 -22.24 -9.81 -9.43
C LYS A 150 -22.26 -8.31 -9.68
N ILE A 151 -22.89 -7.55 -8.80
CA ILE A 151 -22.94 -6.08 -8.90
C ILE A 151 -21.54 -5.49 -8.75
N ASN A 152 -20.76 -5.96 -7.78
CA ASN A 152 -19.39 -5.51 -7.56
C ASN A 152 -18.53 -5.68 -8.81
N LEU A 153 -18.62 -6.85 -9.48
CA LEU A 153 -17.86 -7.12 -10.70
C LEU A 153 -18.25 -6.20 -11.85
N ILE A 154 -19.55 -5.97 -12.05
CA ILE A 154 -20.08 -5.12 -13.12
C ILE A 154 -19.64 -3.66 -12.93
N VAL A 155 -19.84 -3.11 -11.72
CA VAL A 155 -19.47 -1.72 -11.44
C VAL A 155 -17.96 -1.53 -11.52
N ALA A 156 -17.18 -2.49 -11.01
CA ALA A 156 -15.72 -2.45 -11.13
C ALA A 156 -15.24 -2.48 -12.59
N GLY A 157 -15.95 -3.18 -13.48
CA GLY A 157 -15.70 -3.15 -14.92
C GLY A 157 -15.92 -1.77 -15.53
N TYR A 158 -17.04 -1.11 -15.22
CA TYR A 158 -17.27 0.26 -15.66
C TYR A 158 -16.23 1.25 -15.10
N LEU A 159 -15.89 1.11 -13.81
CA LEU A 159 -14.87 1.94 -13.17
C LEU A 159 -13.50 1.75 -13.84
N LYS A 160 -13.14 0.51 -14.19
CA LYS A 160 -11.92 0.22 -14.94
C LYS A 160 -11.90 0.98 -16.26
N GLU A 161 -12.95 0.85 -17.07
CA GLU A 161 -13.04 1.54 -18.35
C GLU A 161 -12.97 3.08 -18.20
N ASP A 162 -13.65 3.64 -17.21
CA ASP A 162 -13.64 5.08 -16.93
C ASP A 162 -12.25 5.57 -16.56
N LEU A 163 -11.52 4.85 -15.69
CA LEU A 163 -10.17 5.21 -15.28
C LEU A 163 -9.14 4.99 -16.39
N GLU A 164 -9.25 3.92 -17.18
CA GLU A 164 -8.35 3.70 -18.32
C GLU A 164 -8.49 4.81 -19.38
N ARG A 165 -9.71 5.32 -19.61
CA ARG A 165 -9.93 6.50 -20.47
C ARG A 165 -9.24 7.76 -19.96
N GLN A 166 -8.97 7.86 -18.66
CA GLN A 166 -8.25 8.97 -18.04
C GLN A 166 -6.73 8.75 -18.01
N GLY A 167 -6.24 7.65 -18.57
CA GLY A 167 -4.81 7.34 -18.71
C GLY A 167 -4.20 6.57 -17.53
N PHE A 168 -5.01 6.09 -16.58
CA PHE A 168 -4.52 5.23 -15.50
C PHE A 168 -4.29 3.80 -16.01
N LYS A 169 -3.24 3.15 -15.49
CA LYS A 169 -3.09 1.70 -15.58
C LYS A 169 -3.99 1.05 -14.54
N VAL A 170 -4.97 0.27 -14.98
CA VAL A 170 -5.95 -0.32 -14.05
C VAL A 170 -5.84 -1.83 -14.02
N ILE A 171 -5.62 -2.38 -12.82
CA ILE A 171 -5.57 -3.81 -12.57
C ILE A 171 -6.78 -4.21 -11.73
N MET A 172 -7.54 -5.21 -12.17
CA MET A 172 -8.63 -5.77 -11.35
C MET A 172 -8.13 -7.00 -10.60
N THR A 173 -8.51 -7.16 -9.33
CA THR A 173 -8.15 -8.38 -8.57
C THR A 173 -8.78 -9.63 -9.20
N ARG A 174 -10.01 -9.50 -9.71
CA ARG A 174 -10.70 -10.51 -10.53
C ARG A 174 -11.45 -9.88 -11.69
N THR A 175 -11.52 -10.58 -12.82
CA THR A 175 -12.28 -10.16 -14.02
C THR A 175 -13.43 -11.11 -14.35
N SER A 176 -13.62 -12.16 -13.55
CA SER A 176 -14.69 -13.14 -13.67
C SER A 176 -15.31 -13.46 -12.30
N ASP A 177 -16.27 -14.39 -12.26
CA ASP A 177 -16.87 -14.88 -11.00
C ASP A 177 -15.97 -15.89 -10.28
N SER A 178 -14.74 -15.47 -9.95
CA SER A 178 -13.74 -16.26 -9.24
C SER A 178 -13.63 -15.86 -7.77
N TYR A 179 -13.46 -16.83 -6.89
CA TYR A 179 -13.16 -16.58 -5.47
C TYR A 179 -11.69 -16.23 -5.28
N LEU A 180 -11.41 -15.18 -4.50
CA LEU A 180 -10.08 -14.81 -4.03
C LEU A 180 -10.10 -14.58 -2.52
N THR A 181 -9.07 -15.08 -1.82
CA THR A 181 -8.87 -14.78 -0.40
C THR A 181 -8.51 -13.31 -0.22
N LEU A 182 -8.73 -12.78 0.99
CA LEU A 182 -8.41 -11.39 1.30
C LEU A 182 -6.91 -11.08 1.09
N ALA A 183 -6.03 -12.03 1.43
CA ALA A 183 -4.59 -11.91 1.20
C ALA A 183 -4.21 -11.92 -0.29
N GLN A 184 -4.87 -12.73 -1.11
CA GLN A 184 -4.64 -12.72 -2.57
C GLN A 184 -4.97 -11.37 -3.18
N ARG A 185 -6.07 -10.73 -2.74
CA ARG A 185 -6.50 -9.41 -3.22
C ARG A 185 -5.46 -8.34 -2.95
N THR A 186 -4.93 -8.29 -1.73
CA THR A 186 -3.93 -7.28 -1.36
C THR A 186 -2.55 -7.58 -1.95
N ASN A 187 -2.18 -8.85 -2.12
CA ASN A 187 -0.93 -9.24 -2.78
C ASN A 187 -0.89 -8.82 -4.26
N ILE A 188 -2.04 -8.70 -4.93
CA ILE A 188 -2.11 -8.14 -6.29
C ILE A 188 -1.68 -6.67 -6.29
N ALA A 189 -2.12 -5.87 -5.30
CA ALA A 189 -1.68 -4.47 -5.16
C ALA A 189 -0.17 -4.36 -4.99
N LYS A 190 0.41 -5.20 -4.12
CA LYS A 190 1.86 -5.29 -3.93
C LYS A 190 2.57 -5.71 -5.23
N LYS A 191 2.12 -6.78 -5.88
CA LYS A 191 2.72 -7.34 -7.10
C LYS A 191 2.78 -6.35 -8.26
N TYR A 192 1.76 -5.52 -8.41
CA TYR A 192 1.67 -4.55 -9.52
C TYR A 192 2.14 -3.15 -9.14
N HIS A 193 2.72 -2.96 -7.96
CA HIS A 193 3.17 -1.67 -7.44
C HIS A 193 2.05 -0.62 -7.59
N ALA A 194 0.87 -0.95 -7.08
CA ALA A 194 -0.27 -0.04 -7.14
C ALA A 194 0.02 1.25 -6.37
N ASP A 195 -0.52 2.36 -6.82
CA ASP A 195 -0.47 3.64 -6.11
C ASP A 195 -1.74 3.86 -5.26
N LEU A 196 -2.83 3.17 -5.61
CA LEU A 196 -4.13 3.21 -4.94
C LEU A 196 -4.84 1.86 -5.05
N PHE A 197 -5.47 1.44 -3.96
CA PHE A 197 -6.35 0.28 -3.90
C PHE A 197 -7.80 0.70 -3.64
N VAL A 198 -8.73 0.27 -4.49
CA VAL A 198 -10.16 0.61 -4.40
C VAL A 198 -10.97 -0.68 -4.35
N SER A 199 -11.53 -1.01 -3.19
CA SER A 199 -12.44 -2.15 -3.03
C SER A 199 -13.89 -1.72 -3.24
N ILE A 200 -14.64 -2.50 -4.00
CA ILE A 200 -16.02 -2.19 -4.42
C ILE A 200 -16.96 -3.23 -3.81
N HIS A 201 -17.95 -2.76 -3.06
CA HIS A 201 -18.92 -3.55 -2.30
C HIS A 201 -20.34 -3.01 -2.41
N ALA A 202 -21.33 -3.83 -2.05
CA ALA A 202 -22.70 -3.37 -1.82
C ALA A 202 -23.23 -3.95 -0.50
N ASN A 203 -23.56 -3.04 0.40
CA ASN A 203 -23.76 -3.32 1.80
C ASN A 203 -25.07 -4.08 2.06
N SER A 204 -25.25 -4.53 3.29
CA SER A 204 -26.49 -5.07 3.80
C SER A 204 -26.64 -4.76 5.28
N ASN A 205 -27.87 -4.52 5.72
CA ASN A 205 -28.19 -4.24 7.12
C ASN A 205 -29.41 -5.05 7.57
N ARG A 206 -29.48 -5.36 8.87
CA ARG A 206 -30.66 -5.99 9.47
C ARG A 206 -31.90 -5.11 9.33
N SER A 207 -31.73 -3.79 9.41
CA SER A 207 -32.80 -2.84 9.14
C SER A 207 -32.84 -2.48 7.65
N SER A 208 -33.97 -2.78 6.99
CA SER A 208 -34.19 -2.44 5.58
C SER A 208 -34.33 -0.93 5.32
N SER A 209 -34.50 -0.11 6.37
CA SER A 209 -34.59 1.36 6.23
C SER A 209 -33.24 2.03 6.01
N VAL A 210 -32.13 1.35 6.31
CA VAL A 210 -30.79 1.90 6.12
C VAL A 210 -30.48 1.95 4.63
N GLN A 211 -30.03 3.12 4.17
CA GLN A 211 -29.68 3.38 2.77
C GLN A 211 -28.51 4.35 2.67
N GLY A 212 -28.03 4.55 1.45
CA GLY A 212 -26.98 5.48 1.05
C GLY A 212 -25.63 4.80 0.88
N CYS A 213 -24.79 5.40 0.03
CA CYS A 213 -23.42 4.97 -0.17
C CYS A 213 -22.57 5.25 1.10
N GLU A 214 -21.58 4.41 1.35
CA GLU A 214 -20.59 4.62 2.40
C GLU A 214 -19.18 4.45 1.86
N ILE A 215 -18.24 5.20 2.41
CA ILE A 215 -16.84 5.15 2.02
C ILE A 215 -16.03 4.89 3.28
N TYR A 216 -15.20 3.86 3.22
CA TYR A 216 -14.36 3.44 4.32
C TYR A 216 -12.89 3.55 3.96
N TYR A 217 -12.09 3.95 4.95
CA TYR A 217 -10.65 3.82 4.93
C TYR A 217 -10.18 3.15 6.23
N LEU A 218 -8.91 2.75 6.26
CA LEU A 218 -8.35 2.02 7.40
C LEU A 218 -8.53 2.82 8.70
N SER A 219 -9.15 2.21 9.70
CA SER A 219 -9.04 2.69 11.08
C SER A 219 -7.63 2.38 11.60
N PRO A 220 -6.87 3.37 12.10
CA PRO A 220 -5.59 3.10 12.73
C PRO A 220 -5.86 2.54 14.13
N SER A 221 -6.28 1.27 14.19
CA SER A 221 -6.40 0.54 15.45
C SER A 221 -4.99 0.21 15.97
N ARG A 222 -4.33 1.23 16.56
CA ARG A 222 -3.17 1.27 17.49
C ARG A 222 -2.35 2.56 17.30
N LEU A 223 -2.96 3.73 17.50
CA LEU A 223 -2.22 5.00 17.66
C LEU A 223 -1.29 5.00 18.90
N ASN A 224 -1.54 4.13 19.89
CA ASN A 224 -0.66 3.94 21.06
C ASN A 224 0.73 3.36 20.68
N SER A 225 0.88 2.78 19.49
CA SER A 225 2.18 2.32 18.96
C SER A 225 2.96 3.47 18.33
N LEU A 226 2.30 4.45 17.71
CA LEU A 226 2.96 5.62 17.12
C LEU A 226 3.62 6.51 18.19
N GLU A 227 2.95 6.74 19.32
CA GLU A 227 3.52 7.54 20.41
C GLU A 227 4.72 6.84 21.08
N ARG A 228 4.66 5.50 21.20
CA ARG A 228 5.80 4.68 21.66
C ARG A 228 6.92 4.61 20.63
N ALA A 229 6.61 4.48 19.35
CA ALA A 229 7.58 4.51 18.25
C ALA A 229 8.30 5.87 18.19
N LEU A 230 7.56 6.97 18.32
CA LEU A 230 8.12 8.33 18.39
C LEU A 230 8.94 8.56 19.67
N LYS A 231 8.61 7.88 20.78
CA LYS A 231 9.34 7.96 22.06
C LYS A 231 10.60 7.09 22.06
N LEU A 232 10.56 5.91 21.44
CA LEU A 232 11.67 4.97 21.28
C LEU A 232 12.69 5.48 20.25
N ALA A 233 12.23 6.00 19.12
CA ALA A 233 13.08 6.66 18.11
C ALA A 233 13.81 7.91 18.65
N LYS A 234 13.35 8.47 19.76
CA LYS A 234 14.00 9.59 20.48
C LYS A 234 14.91 9.14 21.63
N SER A 235 14.98 7.84 21.95
CA SER A 235 15.76 7.33 23.08
C SER A 235 17.13 6.80 22.63
N GLU A 236 18.18 7.04 23.42
CA GLU A 236 19.57 6.60 23.13
C GLU A 236 19.74 5.07 23.01
N SER A 237 18.73 4.29 23.43
CA SER A 237 18.69 2.83 23.32
C SER A 237 18.69 2.30 21.87
N PHE A 238 18.52 3.15 20.87
CA PHE A 238 18.45 2.76 19.45
C PHE A 238 19.85 2.48 18.82
N ARG A 239 20.94 2.85 19.50
CA ARG A 239 22.30 2.83 18.91
C ARG A 239 23.06 1.51 19.02
N SER A 240 22.54 0.48 19.70
CA SER A 240 23.35 -0.70 19.99
C SER A 240 22.55 -1.99 20.27
N LYS A 241 22.00 -2.63 19.21
CA LYS A 241 21.91 -4.10 19.05
C LYS A 241 21.30 -4.50 17.70
N LYS A 242 21.56 -5.76 17.31
CA LYS A 242 21.02 -6.49 16.14
C LYS A 242 19.53 -6.18 15.94
N LEU A 243 19.13 -5.86 14.70
CA LEU A 243 17.76 -5.45 14.35
C LEU A 243 16.75 -6.49 14.86
N ASP A 244 15.91 -6.08 15.80
CA ASP A 244 14.82 -6.88 16.35
C ASP A 244 13.47 -6.45 15.75
N SER A 245 12.39 -7.10 16.18
CA SER A 245 11.01 -6.86 15.72
C SER A 245 10.54 -5.40 15.82
N ASP A 246 11.22 -4.56 16.59
CA ASP A 246 10.75 -3.22 16.94
C ASP A 246 11.03 -2.21 15.81
N THR A 247 12.08 -2.41 15.01
CA THR A 247 12.37 -1.51 13.86
C THR A 247 11.43 -1.76 12.68
N GLU A 248 11.13 -3.03 12.38
CA GLU A 248 10.13 -3.40 11.38
C GLU A 248 8.76 -2.79 11.75
N THR A 249 8.42 -2.86 13.04
CA THR A 249 7.18 -2.27 13.58
C THR A 249 7.10 -0.75 13.36
N ILE A 250 8.20 -0.02 13.56
CA ILE A 250 8.23 1.45 13.35
C ILE A 250 8.00 1.81 11.87
N LEU A 251 8.65 1.10 10.94
CA LEU A 251 8.48 1.34 9.51
C LEU A 251 7.06 0.99 9.05
N TRP A 252 6.50 -0.11 9.57
CA TRP A 252 5.09 -0.46 9.36
C TRP A 252 4.14 0.64 9.85
N ASP A 253 4.37 1.16 11.05
CA ASP A 253 3.54 2.23 11.63
C ASP A 253 3.60 3.51 10.80
N LEU A 254 4.77 3.87 10.25
CA LEU A 254 4.94 5.02 9.37
C LEU A 254 4.26 4.85 8.01
N LEU A 255 4.37 3.66 7.41
CA LEU A 255 3.66 3.35 6.17
C LEU A 255 2.14 3.39 6.37
N ILE A 256 1.66 2.83 7.49
CA ILE A 256 0.23 2.87 7.86
C ILE A 256 -0.21 4.33 8.03
N ALA A 257 0.56 5.17 8.73
CA ALA A 257 0.22 6.58 8.93
C ALA A 257 0.15 7.35 7.60
N ARG A 258 1.12 7.14 6.69
CA ARG A 258 1.10 7.72 5.33
C ARG A 258 -0.13 7.30 4.55
N ASN A 259 -0.37 5.99 4.47
CA ASN A 259 -1.48 5.44 3.72
C ASN A 259 -2.82 5.88 4.33
N HIS A 260 -2.91 6.00 5.65
CA HIS A 260 -4.09 6.53 6.33
C HIS A 260 -4.40 7.98 5.91
N ALA A 261 -3.40 8.87 5.94
CA ALA A 261 -3.59 10.28 5.55
C ALA A 261 -4.14 10.38 4.11
N LEU A 262 -3.51 9.66 3.18
CA LEU A 262 -3.96 9.61 1.78
C LEU A 262 -5.34 9.01 1.60
N SER A 263 -5.60 7.89 2.28
CA SER A 263 -6.90 7.21 2.22
C SER A 263 -8.01 8.10 2.76
N SER A 264 -7.74 8.91 3.78
CA SER A 264 -8.67 9.93 4.28
C SER A 264 -8.96 11.00 3.24
N GLU A 265 -7.94 11.51 2.55
CA GLU A 265 -8.13 12.53 1.51
C GLU A 265 -8.93 12.00 0.31
N ILE A 266 -8.59 10.82 -0.22
CA ILE A 266 -9.38 10.23 -1.30
C ILE A 266 -10.79 9.89 -0.85
N SER A 267 -10.98 9.45 0.40
CA SER A 267 -12.33 9.20 0.92
C SER A 267 -13.17 10.46 1.00
N ASN A 268 -12.59 11.60 1.41
CA ASN A 268 -13.28 12.88 1.42
C ASN A 268 -13.58 13.38 0.00
N MET A 269 -12.62 13.25 -0.93
CA MET A 269 -12.84 13.62 -2.33
C MET A 269 -13.97 12.81 -2.95
N LEU A 270 -14.01 11.49 -2.69
CA LEU A 270 -15.11 10.62 -3.12
C LEU A 270 -16.43 11.06 -2.48
N TYR A 271 -16.47 11.34 -1.18
CA TYR A 271 -17.68 11.80 -0.48
C TYR A 271 -18.25 13.07 -1.11
N PHE A 272 -17.43 14.11 -1.34
CA PHE A 272 -17.88 15.34 -1.98
C PHE A 272 -18.30 15.12 -3.42
N THR A 273 -17.60 14.28 -4.17
CA THR A 273 -17.97 13.94 -5.55
C THR A 273 -19.34 13.26 -5.62
N PHE A 274 -19.56 12.25 -4.77
CA PHE A 274 -20.86 11.56 -4.67
C PHE A 274 -21.98 12.54 -4.29
N LYS A 275 -21.75 13.38 -3.27
CA LYS A 275 -22.73 14.38 -2.83
C LYS A 275 -23.07 15.38 -3.94
N ASN A 276 -22.08 15.89 -4.66
CA ASN A 276 -22.27 16.83 -5.77
C ASN A 276 -23.02 16.22 -6.96
N LEU A 277 -22.87 14.91 -7.16
CA LEU A 277 -23.62 14.15 -8.17
C LEU A 277 -25.02 13.71 -7.70
N GLY A 278 -25.44 14.13 -6.50
CA GLY A 278 -26.78 13.89 -5.97
C GLY A 278 -26.97 12.52 -5.29
N PHE A 279 -25.89 11.78 -5.01
CA PHE A 279 -26.00 10.54 -4.25
C PHE A 279 -26.31 10.82 -2.77
N SER A 280 -27.16 9.98 -2.19
CA SER A 280 -27.22 9.85 -0.74
C SER A 280 -25.95 9.15 -0.28
N VAL A 281 -25.04 9.88 0.36
CA VAL A 281 -23.74 9.36 0.80
C VAL A 281 -23.48 9.81 2.24
N LYS A 282 -23.00 8.90 3.08
CA LYS A 282 -22.64 9.21 4.47
C LYS A 282 -21.20 9.72 4.55
N PRO A 283 -20.85 10.56 5.55
CA PRO A 283 -19.47 10.97 5.77
C PRO A 283 -18.52 9.77 5.86
N PRO A 284 -17.27 9.88 5.35
CA PRO A 284 -16.31 8.79 5.40
C PRO A 284 -16.10 8.21 6.79
N LYS A 285 -15.98 6.89 6.86
CA LYS A 285 -15.80 6.16 8.12
C LYS A 285 -14.47 5.43 8.15
N GLN A 286 -13.97 5.22 9.35
CA GLN A 286 -12.83 4.35 9.58
C GLN A 286 -13.31 2.96 9.95
N ALA A 287 -12.71 1.92 9.36
CA ALA A 287 -12.99 0.54 9.71
C ALA A 287 -11.73 -0.35 9.58
N PRO A 288 -11.58 -1.39 10.42
CA PRO A 288 -10.41 -2.27 10.41
C PRO A 288 -10.54 -3.39 9.36
N PHE A 289 -11.04 -3.09 8.15
CA PHE A 289 -11.18 -4.10 7.11
C PHE A 289 -9.82 -4.63 6.66
N TYR A 290 -9.71 -5.95 6.50
CA TYR A 290 -8.46 -6.62 6.15
C TYR A 290 -7.83 -6.04 4.88
N VAL A 291 -8.63 -5.88 3.81
CA VAL A 291 -8.15 -5.39 2.51
C VAL A 291 -7.63 -3.96 2.59
N LEU A 292 -8.12 -3.14 3.52
CA LEU A 292 -7.61 -1.78 3.76
C LEU A 292 -6.32 -1.81 4.58
N ARG A 293 -6.24 -2.71 5.57
CA ARG A 293 -5.09 -2.83 6.46
C ARG A 293 -3.84 -3.34 5.73
N PHE A 294 -4.02 -4.29 4.82
CA PHE A 294 -2.92 -5.01 4.20
C PHE A 294 -2.71 -4.66 2.73
N ALA A 295 -3.31 -3.57 2.22
CA ALA A 295 -3.10 -3.12 0.84
C ALA A 295 -1.67 -2.64 0.56
N TYR A 296 -0.88 -2.32 1.59
CA TYR A 296 0.47 -1.70 1.51
C TYR A 296 0.51 -0.30 0.87
N VAL A 297 -0.61 0.15 0.31
CA VAL A 297 -0.80 1.41 -0.41
C VAL A 297 -2.04 2.12 0.16
N PRO A 298 -2.30 3.40 -0.16
CA PRO A 298 -3.57 4.04 0.16
C PRO A 298 -4.74 3.19 -0.32
N ALA A 299 -5.73 3.00 0.53
CA ALA A 299 -6.82 2.07 0.28
C ALA A 299 -8.17 2.61 0.75
N VAL A 300 -9.17 2.48 -0.12
CA VAL A 300 -10.56 2.79 0.20
C VAL A 300 -11.47 1.63 -0.15
N LEU A 301 -12.56 1.50 0.58
CA LEU A 301 -13.65 0.58 0.30
C LEU A 301 -14.93 1.39 0.12
N VAL A 302 -15.58 1.21 -1.02
CA VAL A 302 -16.82 1.91 -1.38
C VAL A 302 -17.97 0.93 -1.29
N GLU A 303 -18.88 1.18 -0.35
CA GLU A 303 -20.20 0.56 -0.28
C GLU A 303 -21.16 1.37 -1.14
N MET A 304 -21.57 0.80 -2.27
CA MET A 304 -22.31 1.53 -3.29
C MET A 304 -23.79 1.77 -2.94
N GLY A 305 -24.29 1.18 -1.86
CA GLY A 305 -25.68 1.19 -1.41
C GLY A 305 -26.01 -0.12 -0.69
N TYR A 306 -27.23 -0.27 -0.20
CA TYR A 306 -27.67 -1.40 0.62
C TYR A 306 -28.58 -2.37 -0.16
N LEU A 307 -28.14 -3.61 -0.36
CA LEU A 307 -28.95 -4.69 -0.95
C LEU A 307 -30.16 -5.11 -0.08
N SER A 308 -30.11 -4.81 1.22
CA SER A 308 -31.23 -5.01 2.15
C SER A 308 -32.32 -3.95 2.02
N ASN A 309 -32.04 -2.82 1.39
CA ASN A 309 -33.00 -1.75 1.15
C ASN A 309 -33.64 -1.92 -0.23
N SER A 310 -34.97 -2.01 -0.28
CA SER A 310 -35.68 -2.34 -1.52
C SER A 310 -35.61 -1.23 -2.59
N TYR A 311 -35.39 0.02 -2.21
CA TYR A 311 -35.19 1.12 -3.15
C TYR A 311 -33.78 1.06 -3.77
N GLU A 312 -32.75 0.90 -2.95
CA GLU A 312 -31.37 0.81 -3.43
C GLU A 312 -31.10 -0.49 -4.19
N GLU A 313 -31.70 -1.62 -3.79
CA GLU A 313 -31.62 -2.88 -4.52
C GLU A 313 -32.11 -2.73 -5.97
N LYS A 314 -33.27 -2.07 -6.16
CA LYS A 314 -33.81 -1.77 -7.49
C LYS A 314 -32.89 -0.82 -8.27
N ALA A 315 -32.26 0.14 -7.60
CA ALA A 315 -31.28 1.03 -8.23
C ALA A 315 -30.02 0.26 -8.66
N LEU A 316 -29.46 -0.59 -7.79
CA LEU A 316 -28.27 -1.40 -8.05
C LEU A 316 -28.44 -2.40 -9.20
N ARG A 317 -29.68 -2.79 -9.55
CA ARG A 317 -29.96 -3.58 -10.78
C ARG A 317 -29.86 -2.77 -12.06
N LYS A 318 -30.09 -1.45 -12.00
CA LYS A 318 -30.15 -0.61 -13.18
C LYS A 318 -28.73 -0.30 -13.66
N LYS A 319 -28.46 -0.66 -14.92
CA LYS A 319 -27.20 -0.35 -15.61
C LYS A 319 -26.82 1.13 -15.53
N TYR A 320 -27.81 2.02 -15.59
CA TYR A 320 -27.59 3.46 -15.45
C TYR A 320 -26.99 3.83 -14.09
N TYR A 321 -27.57 3.36 -12.98
CA TYR A 321 -27.07 3.62 -11.64
C TYR A 321 -25.66 3.03 -11.44
N GLN A 322 -25.43 1.80 -11.89
CA GLN A 322 -24.11 1.15 -11.85
C GLN A 322 -23.02 1.98 -12.54
N LYS A 323 -23.34 2.55 -13.72
CA LYS A 323 -22.43 3.44 -14.43
C LYS A 323 -22.21 4.76 -13.71
N GLN A 324 -23.27 5.36 -13.15
CA GLN A 324 -23.12 6.62 -12.39
C GLN A 324 -22.24 6.44 -11.15
N VAL A 325 -22.35 5.31 -10.43
CA VAL A 325 -21.49 5.01 -9.29
C VAL A 325 -20.03 4.88 -9.74
N ALA A 326 -19.77 4.10 -10.80
CA ALA A 326 -18.42 3.98 -11.37
C ALA A 326 -17.84 5.34 -11.77
N GLN A 327 -18.63 6.16 -12.46
CA GLN A 327 -18.23 7.51 -12.86
C GLN A 327 -17.95 8.41 -11.66
N ALA A 328 -18.77 8.36 -10.60
CA ALA A 328 -18.54 9.13 -9.38
C ALA A 328 -17.20 8.76 -8.71
N ILE A 329 -16.88 7.46 -8.66
CA ILE A 329 -15.60 6.99 -8.12
C ILE A 329 -14.44 7.46 -9.01
N ALA A 330 -14.55 7.28 -10.32
CA ALA A 330 -13.53 7.70 -11.28
C ALA A 330 -13.26 9.20 -11.19
N LEU A 331 -14.31 10.02 -11.16
CA LEU A 331 -14.22 11.48 -11.05
C LEU A 331 -13.54 11.89 -9.73
N GLY A 332 -13.86 11.26 -8.61
CA GLY A 332 -13.21 11.56 -7.33
C GLY A 332 -11.70 11.25 -7.37
N ILE A 333 -11.33 10.09 -7.92
CA ILE A 333 -9.91 9.71 -8.06
C ILE A 333 -9.17 10.67 -9.00
N VAL A 334 -9.75 10.96 -10.17
CA VAL A 334 -9.18 11.91 -11.16
C VAL A 334 -9.01 13.29 -10.54
N SER A 335 -10.01 13.77 -9.81
CA SER A 335 -9.99 15.10 -9.21
C SER A 335 -8.89 15.21 -8.16
N LEU A 336 -8.72 14.20 -7.31
CA LEU A 336 -7.61 14.18 -6.36
C LEU A 336 -6.26 14.10 -7.09
N ASN A 337 -6.15 13.25 -8.10
CA ASN A 337 -4.90 13.12 -8.86
C ASN A 337 -4.50 14.41 -9.56
N LYS A 338 -5.47 15.13 -10.16
CA LYS A 338 -5.26 16.45 -10.77
C LYS A 338 -4.88 17.49 -9.72
N HIS A 339 -5.57 17.52 -8.57
CA HIS A 339 -5.25 18.42 -7.48
C HIS A 339 -3.77 18.31 -7.10
N TYR A 340 -3.26 17.09 -6.95
CA TYR A 340 -1.85 16.85 -6.65
C TYR A 340 -0.90 17.18 -7.82
N ALA A 341 -1.32 16.97 -9.07
CA ALA A 341 -0.54 17.32 -10.26
C ALA A 341 -0.41 18.84 -10.46
N GLU A 342 -1.41 19.61 -10.04
CA GLU A 342 -1.51 21.07 -10.13
C GLU A 342 -0.87 21.80 -8.95
N LEU A 343 -0.54 21.09 -7.86
CA LEU A 343 0.22 21.67 -6.76
C LEU A 343 1.51 22.30 -7.32
N PRO A 344 1.86 23.53 -6.90
CA PRO A 344 3.05 24.20 -7.39
C PRO A 344 4.25 23.29 -7.26
N LYS A 345 4.82 22.89 -8.40
CA LYS A 345 6.11 22.20 -8.46
C LYS A 345 7.16 23.25 -8.11
N LYS A 346 7.39 23.47 -6.83
CA LYS A 346 8.51 24.31 -6.37
C LYS A 346 9.84 23.64 -6.67
#